data_AF-A0A517VTA2-F1
#
_entry.id   AF-A0A517VTA2-F1
#
_cell.length_a   1.000
_cell.length_b   1.000
_cell.length_c   1.000
_cell.angle_alpha   90.00
_cell.angle_beta   90.00
_cell.angle_gamma   90.00
#
_symmetry.space_group_name_H-M   'P 1'
#
loop_
_entity.id
_entity.type
_entity.pdbx_description
1 polymer ?
#
loop_
_entity_poly.entity_id
_entity_poly.type
_entity_poly.pdbx_seq_one_letter_code
_entity_poly.pdbx_strand_id
1 'polypeptide(L)'
;MANPIYKPLNYPKVWPPSDLPPASPESFEYKMKHIPILGWVVAYIIWLFRWRRFRQEVLNPIEDEIVVQLDARGTIENWYKTQKWLNNPTKQKIGLIISEAIGLEKPVESPPPLYPEDPFGPLFWGPFDDLTPLIVDLEIQKEFGCRIPNDGLIAQAWNEQWTIEKLIEYYDQQISQHAERK
;
A
#
# COMPACT_ATOMS: atom_id res chain seq x y z
N MET A 1 -25.44 10.30 14.59
CA MET A 1 -24.37 9.61 13.86
C MET A 1 -23.06 10.07 14.48
N ALA A 2 -22.24 9.17 15.03
CA ALA A 2 -20.96 9.59 15.58
C ALA A 2 -20.06 9.96 14.41
N ASN A 3 -19.60 11.22 14.36
CA ASN A 3 -18.57 11.61 13.40
C ASN A 3 -17.35 10.72 13.65
N PRO A 4 -16.83 10.04 12.63
CA PRO A 4 -15.62 9.29 12.82
C PRO A 4 -14.48 10.26 13.17
N ILE A 5 -13.62 9.82 14.09
CA ILE A 5 -12.54 10.64 14.68
C ILE A 5 -11.53 11.08 13.62
N TYR A 6 -11.37 10.26 12.57
CA TYR A 6 -10.44 10.47 11.47
C TYR A 6 -11.18 10.75 10.17
N LYS A 7 -10.45 11.20 9.15
CA LYS A 7 -10.95 11.42 7.79
C LYS A 7 -10.26 10.45 6.83
N PRO A 8 -10.91 10.07 5.72
CA PRO A 8 -10.27 9.24 4.71
C PRO A 8 -9.07 9.99 4.13
N LEU A 9 -8.05 9.24 3.69
CA LEU A 9 -6.99 9.83 2.88
C LEU A 9 -7.61 10.49 1.65
N ASN A 10 -7.34 11.78 1.49
CA ASN A 10 -7.75 12.52 0.32
C ASN A 10 -6.56 12.62 -0.63
N TYR A 11 -6.59 11.83 -1.70
CA TYR A 11 -5.53 11.86 -2.69
C TYR A 11 -6.03 12.54 -3.97
N PRO A 12 -5.54 13.74 -4.31
CA PRO A 12 -6.12 14.57 -5.36
C PRO A 12 -5.75 14.14 -6.79
N LYS A 13 -4.94 13.08 -6.96
CA LYS A 13 -4.45 12.62 -8.27
C LYS A 13 -5.00 11.24 -8.63
N VAL A 14 -5.04 10.97 -9.94
CA VAL A 14 -5.36 9.64 -10.49
C VAL A 14 -4.38 8.62 -9.92
N TRP A 15 -4.92 7.52 -9.41
CA TRP A 15 -4.16 6.37 -8.91
C TRP A 15 -4.28 5.20 -9.89
N PRO A 16 -3.23 4.40 -10.13
CA PRO A 16 -1.85 4.51 -9.62
C PRO A 16 -1.08 5.71 -10.18
N PRO A 17 0.03 6.14 -9.54
CA PRO A 17 0.92 7.13 -10.14
C PRO A 17 1.40 6.67 -11.52
N SER A 18 1.58 7.61 -12.45
CA SER A 18 2.05 7.30 -13.80
C SER A 18 3.37 6.54 -13.76
N ASP A 19 3.55 5.55 -14.64
CA ASP A 19 4.84 4.90 -14.80
C ASP A 19 5.94 5.87 -15.22
N LEU A 20 7.20 5.49 -14.97
CA LEU A 20 8.35 6.19 -15.55
C LEU A 20 8.15 6.26 -17.08
N PRO A 21 8.06 7.47 -17.67
CA PRO A 21 7.80 7.58 -19.10
C PRO A 21 8.91 6.88 -19.90
N PRO A 22 8.59 6.20 -21.01
CA PRO A 22 9.62 5.56 -21.83
C PRO A 22 10.63 6.59 -22.34
N ALA A 23 11.84 6.13 -22.63
CA ALA A 23 12.84 6.98 -23.27
C ALA A 23 12.32 7.46 -24.64
N SER A 24 12.41 8.76 -24.93
CA SER A 24 11.99 9.26 -26.23
C SER A 24 12.86 8.64 -27.34
N PRO A 25 12.32 8.39 -28.54
CA PRO A 25 13.09 7.81 -29.64
C PRO A 25 14.33 8.62 -30.03
N GLU A 26 14.30 9.93 -29.80
CA GLU A 26 15.41 10.85 -30.08
C GLU A 26 16.49 10.85 -29.00
N SER A 27 16.18 10.34 -27.80
CA SER A 27 17.07 10.34 -26.64
C SER A 27 18.31 9.48 -26.85
N PHE A 28 19.39 9.86 -26.19
CA PHE A 28 20.62 9.09 -26.18
C PHE A 28 20.41 7.70 -25.54
N GLU A 29 19.58 7.59 -24.50
CA GLU A 29 19.23 6.29 -23.89
C GLU A 29 18.62 5.33 -24.92
N TYR A 30 17.64 5.81 -25.71
CA TYR A 30 16.99 4.99 -26.73
C TYR A 30 17.98 4.53 -27.79
N LYS A 31 18.84 5.44 -28.27
CA LYS A 31 19.89 5.13 -29.25
C LYS A 31 20.89 4.10 -28.71
N MET A 32 21.30 4.19 -27.45
CA MET A 32 22.25 3.26 -26.83
C MET A 32 21.69 1.84 -26.65
N LYS A 33 20.37 1.67 -26.43
CA LYS A 33 19.74 0.33 -26.39
C LYS A 33 19.88 -0.46 -27.70
N HIS A 34 20.19 0.20 -28.82
CA HIS A 34 20.39 -0.42 -30.13
C HIS A 34 21.84 -0.87 -30.37
N ILE A 35 22.77 -0.57 -29.46
CA ILE A 35 24.15 -1.06 -29.51
C ILE A 35 24.26 -2.28 -28.58
N PRO A 36 24.66 -3.46 -29.09
CA PRO A 36 24.70 -4.67 -28.28
C PRO A 36 25.72 -4.58 -27.14
N ILE A 37 25.37 -5.17 -25.99
CA ILE A 37 26.17 -5.32 -24.76
C ILE A 37 26.59 -3.99 -24.13
N LEU A 38 27.50 -3.22 -24.75
CA LEU A 38 28.04 -1.99 -24.17
C LEU A 38 27.01 -0.85 -24.15
N GLY A 39 26.16 -0.78 -25.18
CA GLY A 39 25.07 0.20 -25.25
C GLY A 39 24.01 -0.01 -24.17
N TRP A 40 23.72 -1.27 -23.82
CA TRP A 40 22.79 -1.62 -22.74
C TRP A 40 23.28 -1.17 -21.37
N VAL A 41 24.58 -1.34 -21.08
CA VAL A 41 25.17 -0.87 -19.82
C VAL A 41 25.02 0.65 -19.69
N VAL A 42 25.35 1.39 -20.75
CA VAL A 42 25.22 2.86 -20.74
C VAL A 42 23.75 3.29 -20.66
N ALA A 43 22.86 2.64 -21.41
CA ALA A 43 21.43 2.89 -21.36
C ALA A 43 20.85 2.62 -19.96
N TYR A 44 21.31 1.56 -19.29
CA TYR A 44 20.89 1.24 -17.92
C TYR A 44 21.33 2.31 -16.92
N ILE A 45 22.56 2.81 -17.03
CA ILE A 45 23.04 3.92 -16.19
C ILE A 45 22.18 5.18 -16.39
N ILE A 46 21.87 5.53 -17.64
CA ILE A 46 21.01 6.69 -17.95
C ILE A 46 19.59 6.47 -17.41
N TRP A 47 19.05 5.26 -17.58
CA TRP A 47 17.76 4.89 -17.02
C TRP A 47 17.73 5.04 -15.50
N LEU A 48 18.78 4.62 -14.79
CA LEU A 48 18.89 4.80 -13.33
C LEU A 48 18.83 6.27 -12.91
N PHE A 49 19.48 7.17 -13.65
CA PHE A 49 19.39 8.61 -13.37
C PHE A 49 17.98 9.15 -13.59
N ARG A 50 17.32 8.76 -14.68
CA ARG A 50 15.93 9.14 -14.95
C ARG A 50 14.98 8.58 -13.89
N TRP A 51 15.15 7.33 -13.51
CA TRP A 51 14.39 6.68 -12.44
C TRP A 51 14.56 7.41 -11.11
N ARG A 52 15.80 7.72 -10.72
CA ARG A 52 16.07 8.50 -9.49
C ARG A 52 15.39 9.86 -9.50
N ARG A 53 15.47 10.57 -10.62
CA ARG A 53 14.81 11.87 -10.79
C ARG A 53 13.29 11.73 -10.71
N PHE A 54 12.72 10.76 -11.40
CA PHE A 54 11.28 10.47 -11.36
C PHE A 54 10.82 10.13 -9.95
N ARG A 55 11.58 9.31 -9.22
CA ARG A 55 11.30 9.01 -7.81
C ARG A 55 11.29 10.28 -6.97
N GLN A 56 12.29 11.15 -7.12
CA GLN A 56 12.38 12.40 -6.34
C GLN A 56 11.31 13.43 -6.69
N GLU A 57 10.98 13.60 -7.98
CA GLU A 57 10.08 14.66 -8.45
C GLU A 57 8.60 14.23 -8.44
N VAL A 58 8.33 12.93 -8.52
CA VAL A 58 6.96 12.39 -8.64
C VAL A 58 6.60 11.51 -7.45
N LEU A 59 7.38 10.47 -7.15
CA LEU A 59 6.98 9.47 -6.14
C LEU A 59 7.15 9.96 -4.70
N ASN A 60 8.27 10.61 -4.38
CA ASN A 60 8.53 11.10 -3.02
C ASN A 60 7.49 12.13 -2.55
N PRO A 61 7.09 13.15 -3.35
CA PRO A 61 6.03 14.08 -2.92
C PRO A 61 4.69 13.39 -2.63
N ILE A 62 4.41 12.26 -3.30
CA ILE A 62 3.20 11.46 -3.10
C ILE A 62 3.28 10.73 -1.76
N GLU A 63 4.42 10.08 -1.51
CA GLU A 63 4.70 9.41 -0.25
C GLU A 63 4.64 10.41 0.92
N ASP A 64 5.27 11.58 0.78
CA ASP A 64 5.26 12.65 1.79
C ASP A 64 3.83 13.14 2.08
N GLU A 65 2.98 13.32 1.06
CA GLU A 65 1.59 13.73 1.24
C GLU A 65 0.77 12.67 2.01
N ILE A 66 1.01 11.39 1.73
CA ILE A 66 0.38 10.27 2.45
C ILE A 66 0.85 10.26 3.91
N VAL A 67 2.17 10.34 4.15
CA VAL A 67 2.78 10.35 5.48
C VAL A 67 2.22 11.51 6.32
N VAL A 68 2.19 12.72 5.77
CA VAL A 68 1.64 13.91 6.46
C VAL A 68 0.18 13.71 6.84
N GLN A 69 -0.65 13.13 5.96
CA GLN A 69 -2.05 12.86 6.27
C GLN A 69 -2.22 11.77 7.34
N LEU A 70 -1.36 10.76 7.34
CA LEU A 70 -1.37 9.69 8.34
C LEU A 70 -0.92 10.21 9.71
N ASP A 71 0.18 10.96 9.77
CA ASP A 71 0.67 11.58 11.00
C ASP A 71 -0.33 12.57 11.60
N ALA A 72 -1.03 13.34 10.75
CA ALA A 72 -2.06 14.29 11.18
C ALA A 72 -3.26 13.64 11.89
N ARG A 73 -3.46 12.32 11.75
CA ARG A 73 -4.49 11.59 12.50
C ARG A 73 -4.15 11.50 13.99
N GLY A 74 -2.87 11.58 14.33
CA GLY A 74 -2.37 11.33 15.67
C GLY A 74 -2.56 9.88 16.12
N THR A 75 -2.11 9.57 17.32
CA THR A 75 -2.16 8.22 17.87
C THR A 75 -3.13 8.18 19.03
N ILE A 76 -4.21 7.40 18.89
CA ILE A 76 -5.08 7.06 20.02
C ILE A 76 -4.76 5.62 20.42
N GLU A 77 -4.36 5.43 21.66
CA GLU A 77 -4.11 4.10 22.20
C GLU A 77 -5.36 3.22 22.04
N ASN A 78 -5.19 2.00 21.52
CA ASN A 78 -6.28 1.07 21.26
C ASN A 78 -7.40 1.63 20.36
N TRP A 79 -7.10 2.55 19.42
CA TRP A 79 -8.09 3.12 18.49
C TRP A 79 -8.95 2.04 17.81
N TYR A 80 -8.37 0.89 17.49
CA TYR A 80 -9.04 -0.23 16.84
C TYR A 80 -10.19 -0.82 17.68
N LYS A 81 -10.15 -0.71 19.01
CA LYS A 81 -11.22 -1.18 19.92
C LYS A 81 -12.41 -0.24 20.00
N THR A 82 -12.22 1.04 19.64
CA THR A 82 -13.27 2.07 19.75
C THR A 82 -14.03 2.28 18.44
N GLN A 83 -13.57 1.67 17.34
CA GLN A 83 -14.21 1.77 16.03
C GLN A 83 -15.37 0.79 15.88
N LYS A 84 -16.53 1.31 15.47
CA LYS A 84 -17.74 0.49 15.25
C LYS A 84 -17.64 -0.46 14.07
N TRP A 85 -16.85 -0.13 13.05
CA TRP A 85 -16.68 -0.97 11.86
C TRP A 85 -15.72 -2.16 12.11
N LEU A 86 -14.87 -2.05 13.14
CA LEU A 86 -14.08 -3.15 13.71
C LEU A 86 -14.86 -3.84 14.83
N ASN A 87 -16.06 -4.34 14.49
CA ASN A 87 -17.07 -4.82 15.44
C ASN A 87 -16.78 -6.18 16.08
N ASN A 88 -15.71 -6.87 15.69
CA ASN A 88 -15.35 -8.17 16.24
C ASN A 88 -13.82 -8.28 16.48
N PRO A 89 -13.36 -9.21 17.34
CA PRO A 89 -11.94 -9.35 17.66
C PRO A 89 -11.04 -9.66 16.45
N THR A 90 -11.55 -10.42 15.48
CA THR A 90 -10.82 -10.77 14.24
C THR A 90 -10.54 -9.51 13.42
N LYS A 91 -11.57 -8.73 13.09
CA LYS A 91 -11.45 -7.44 12.39
C LYS A 91 -10.54 -6.47 13.13
N GLN A 92 -10.67 -6.37 14.46
CA GLN A 92 -9.80 -5.54 15.28
C GLN A 92 -8.32 -5.91 15.11
N LYS A 93 -8.02 -7.21 15.11
CA LYS A 93 -6.65 -7.70 14.94
C LYS A 93 -6.14 -7.53 13.52
N ILE A 94 -6.96 -7.76 12.49
CA ILE A 94 -6.61 -7.49 11.09
C ILE A 94 -6.31 -5.99 10.89
N GLY A 95 -7.17 -5.11 11.40
CA GLY A 95 -6.97 -3.66 11.32
C GLY A 95 -5.69 -3.20 12.01
N LEU A 96 -5.34 -3.82 13.14
CA LEU A 96 -4.07 -3.57 13.81
C LEU A 96 -2.87 -4.03 12.96
N ILE A 97 -2.91 -5.24 12.40
CA ILE A 97 -1.85 -5.77 11.51
C ILE A 97 -1.62 -4.83 10.31
N ILE A 98 -2.71 -4.38 9.66
CA ILE A 98 -2.62 -3.46 8.52
C ILE A 98 -2.00 -2.13 8.94
N SER A 99 -2.44 -1.57 10.07
CA SER A 99 -1.89 -0.32 10.62
C SER A 99 -0.41 -0.43 10.94
N GLU A 100 0.03 -1.54 11.54
CA GLU A 100 1.43 -1.81 11.85
C GLU A 100 2.28 -1.97 10.59
N ALA A 101 1.77 -2.67 9.56
CA ALA A 101 2.45 -2.84 8.29
C ALA A 101 2.63 -1.51 7.55
N ILE A 102 1.57 -0.69 7.49
CA ILE A 102 1.62 0.68 6.93
C ILE A 102 2.63 1.51 7.72
N GLY A 103 2.60 1.44 9.05
CA GLY A 103 3.50 2.20 9.92
C GLY A 103 4.97 1.78 9.81
N LEU A 104 5.24 0.58 9.32
CA LEU A 104 6.61 0.08 9.09
C LEU A 104 7.13 0.51 7.72
N GLU A 105 6.29 0.46 6.68
CA GLU A 105 6.71 0.83 5.33
C GLU A 105 6.73 2.35 5.15
N LYS A 106 5.70 3.04 5.63
CA LYS A 106 5.64 4.51 5.62
C LYS A 106 6.44 4.99 6.82
N PRO A 107 7.33 5.98 6.67
CA PRO A 107 8.16 6.50 7.76
C PRO A 107 7.34 7.39 8.72
N VAL A 108 6.20 6.90 9.21
CA VAL A 108 5.36 7.54 10.22
C VAL A 108 5.86 7.19 11.62
N GLU A 109 5.63 8.08 12.59
CA GLU A 109 6.18 7.90 13.95
C GLU A 109 5.57 6.70 14.70
N SER A 110 4.33 6.32 14.36
CA SER A 110 3.61 5.21 14.97
C SER A 110 2.57 4.61 14.02
N PRO A 111 2.13 3.36 14.25
CA PRO A 111 1.06 2.75 13.46
C PRO A 111 -0.18 3.66 13.38
N PRO A 112 -0.54 4.16 12.19
CA PRO A 112 -1.55 5.20 12.08
C PRO A 112 -2.95 4.59 12.22
N PRO A 113 -3.90 5.29 12.86
CA PRO A 113 -5.29 4.87 12.85
C PRO A 113 -5.85 4.78 11.43
N LEU A 114 -6.63 3.73 11.17
CA LEU A 114 -7.26 3.52 9.87
C LEU A 114 -8.69 4.04 9.84
N TYR A 115 -9.12 4.42 8.65
CA TYR A 115 -10.45 4.88 8.35
C TYR A 115 -11.13 3.90 7.36
N PRO A 116 -12.43 3.58 7.50
CA PRO A 116 -13.06 2.52 6.71
C PRO A 116 -12.99 2.79 5.20
N GLU A 117 -13.19 4.05 4.80
CA GLU A 117 -13.11 4.50 3.40
C GLU A 117 -11.70 4.89 2.96
N ASP A 118 -10.65 4.56 3.74
CA ASP A 118 -9.30 4.73 3.24
C ASP A 118 -9.07 3.89 1.99
N PRO A 119 -8.45 4.45 0.94
CA PRO A 119 -8.19 3.74 -0.29
C PRO A 119 -7.04 2.74 -0.10
N PHE A 120 -7.24 1.49 -0.55
CA PHE A 120 -6.23 0.44 -0.53
C PHE A 120 -4.96 0.86 -1.28
N GLY A 121 -5.12 1.39 -2.50
CA GLY A 121 -4.00 1.68 -3.41
C GLY A 121 -2.91 2.54 -2.79
N PRO A 122 -3.21 3.77 -2.33
CA PRO A 122 -2.23 4.65 -1.69
C PRO A 122 -1.61 4.08 -0.40
N LEU A 123 -2.38 3.32 0.38
CA LEU A 123 -1.89 2.77 1.65
C LEU A 123 -0.94 1.58 1.47
N PHE A 124 -1.22 0.75 0.46
CA PHE A 124 -0.45 -0.47 0.17
C PHE A 124 0.62 -0.26 -0.91
N TRP A 125 0.78 0.97 -1.38
CA TRP A 125 1.85 1.37 -2.29
C TRP A 125 3.00 2.00 -1.53
N GLY A 126 4.23 1.65 -1.89
CA GLY A 126 5.42 2.24 -1.29
C GLY A 126 6.66 2.02 -2.15
N PRO A 127 7.83 2.48 -1.67
CA PRO A 127 9.08 2.34 -2.40
C PRO A 127 9.51 0.88 -2.63
N PHE A 128 8.90 -0.05 -1.91
CA PHE A 128 9.02 -1.49 -2.10
C PHE A 128 7.62 -2.00 -2.45
N ASP A 129 7.24 -1.94 -3.73
CA ASP A 129 5.88 -2.07 -4.29
C ASP A 129 5.03 -3.29 -3.83
N ASP A 130 5.50 -4.16 -2.93
CA ASP A 130 4.79 -5.31 -2.39
C ASP A 130 5.04 -5.56 -0.88
N LEU A 131 5.78 -4.69 -0.19
CA LEU A 131 6.22 -4.96 1.19
C LEU A 131 5.06 -4.94 2.19
N THR A 132 4.20 -3.93 2.15
CA THR A 132 3.02 -3.86 3.02
C THR A 132 2.07 -5.05 2.79
N PRO A 133 1.65 -5.38 1.56
CA PRO A 133 0.86 -6.57 1.30
C PRO A 133 1.50 -7.87 1.85
N LEU A 134 2.80 -8.05 1.63
CA LEU A 134 3.53 -9.23 2.11
C LEU A 134 3.55 -9.32 3.64
N ILE A 135 3.80 -8.22 4.34
CA ILE A 135 3.82 -8.19 5.81
C ILE A 135 2.43 -8.54 6.36
N VAL A 136 1.38 -7.96 5.79
CA VAL A 136 -0.01 -8.23 6.20
C VAL A 136 -0.34 -9.70 6.07
N ASP A 137 -0.01 -10.33 4.93
CA ASP A 137 -0.24 -11.76 4.72
C ASP A 137 0.50 -12.64 5.73
N LEU A 138 1.78 -12.36 5.97
CA LEU A 138 2.60 -13.16 6.89
C LEU A 138 2.09 -13.05 8.32
N GLU A 139 1.73 -11.85 8.77
CA GLU A 139 1.20 -11.65 10.12
C GLU A 139 -0.21 -12.23 10.28
N ILE A 140 -1.07 -12.17 9.25
CA ILE A 140 -2.37 -12.86 9.25
C ILE A 140 -2.17 -14.39 9.32
N GLN A 141 -1.24 -14.94 8.53
CA GLN A 141 -0.97 -16.38 8.55
C GLN A 141 -0.45 -16.82 9.92
N LYS A 142 0.42 -16.03 10.54
CA LYS A 142 0.98 -16.29 11.87
C LYS A 142 -0.08 -16.22 12.98
N GLU A 143 -0.96 -15.21 12.92
CA GLU A 143 -1.98 -15.00 13.93
C GLU A 143 -3.11 -16.04 13.86
N PHE A 144 -3.59 -16.36 12.65
CA PHE A 144 -4.80 -17.18 12.45
C PHE A 144 -4.52 -18.59 11.92
N GLY A 145 -3.27 -18.90 11.56
CA GLY A 145 -2.91 -20.19 10.94
C GLY A 145 -3.64 -20.43 9.62
N CYS A 146 -4.06 -19.35 8.94
CA CYS A 146 -4.77 -19.36 7.67
C CYS A 146 -3.87 -18.77 6.60
N ARG A 147 -3.52 -19.57 5.58
CA ARG A 147 -2.85 -19.04 4.39
C ARG A 147 -3.92 -18.58 3.42
N ILE A 148 -4.03 -17.28 3.24
CA ILE A 148 -4.97 -16.67 2.32
C ILE A 148 -4.31 -16.61 0.95
N PRO A 149 -4.91 -17.19 -0.10
CA PRO A 149 -4.34 -17.12 -1.44
C PRO A 149 -4.28 -15.65 -1.88
N ASN A 150 -3.07 -15.09 -1.97
CA ASN A 150 -2.85 -13.72 -2.43
C ASN A 150 -2.59 -13.64 -3.95
N ASP A 151 -2.80 -14.75 -4.69
CA ASP A 151 -2.61 -14.82 -6.13
C ASP A 151 -3.65 -13.94 -6.84
N GLY A 152 -3.35 -12.65 -6.97
CA GLY A 152 -4.19 -11.64 -7.60
C GLY A 152 -5.10 -10.83 -6.66
N LEU A 153 -5.06 -11.03 -5.33
CA LEU A 153 -5.84 -10.19 -4.40
C LEU A 153 -5.39 -8.73 -4.45
N ILE A 154 -4.08 -8.47 -4.48
CA ILE A 154 -3.55 -7.11 -4.63
C ILE A 154 -4.01 -6.50 -5.97
N ALA A 155 -3.91 -7.25 -7.07
CA ALA A 155 -4.35 -6.82 -8.39
C ALA A 155 -5.86 -6.56 -8.44
N GLN A 156 -6.66 -7.41 -7.82
CA GLN A 156 -8.11 -7.24 -7.70
C GLN A 156 -8.44 -6.00 -6.86
N ALA A 157 -7.80 -5.84 -5.70
CA ALA A 157 -8.01 -4.72 -4.81
C ALA A 157 -7.63 -3.38 -5.47
N TRP A 158 -6.59 -3.37 -6.32
CA TRP A 158 -6.25 -2.22 -7.16
C TRP A 158 -7.31 -1.96 -8.24
N ASN A 159 -7.70 -2.97 -9.01
CA ASN A 159 -8.63 -2.80 -10.14
C ASN A 159 -10.03 -2.39 -9.68
N GLU A 160 -10.50 -2.92 -8.56
CA GLU A 160 -11.81 -2.62 -7.99
C GLU A 160 -11.78 -1.45 -7.00
N GLN A 161 -10.64 -0.78 -6.83
CA GLN A 161 -10.45 0.37 -5.94
C GLN A 161 -10.98 0.11 -4.51
N TRP A 162 -10.51 -0.98 -3.91
CA TRP A 162 -10.98 -1.38 -2.58
C TRP A 162 -10.70 -0.32 -1.52
N THR A 163 -11.59 -0.26 -0.55
CA THR A 163 -11.34 0.44 0.71
C THR A 163 -10.71 -0.50 1.73
N ILE A 164 -10.14 0.06 2.80
CA ILE A 164 -9.61 -0.71 3.92
C ILE A 164 -10.70 -1.55 4.60
N GLU A 165 -11.93 -1.03 4.71
CA GLU A 165 -13.05 -1.82 5.23
C GLU A 165 -13.31 -3.06 4.38
N LYS A 166 -13.40 -2.92 3.05
CA LYS A 166 -13.62 -4.05 2.14
C LYS A 166 -12.50 -5.08 2.22
N LEU A 167 -11.24 -4.64 2.34
CA LEU A 167 -10.10 -5.52 2.52
C LEU A 167 -10.19 -6.31 3.84
N ILE A 168 -10.53 -5.65 4.94
CA ILE A 168 -10.68 -6.28 6.25
C ILE A 168 -11.83 -7.28 6.24
N GLU A 169 -12.95 -6.96 5.59
CA GLU A 169 -14.06 -7.88 5.41
C GLU A 169 -13.68 -9.12 4.60
N TYR A 170 -12.91 -8.94 3.53
CA TYR A 170 -12.39 -10.06 2.76
C TYR A 170 -11.55 -10.99 3.64
N TYR A 171 -10.60 -10.45 4.40
CA TYR A 171 -9.77 -11.25 5.31
C TYR A 171 -10.59 -11.95 6.40
N ASP A 172 -11.54 -11.26 7.02
CA ASP A 172 -12.44 -11.82 8.05
C ASP A 172 -13.26 -13.00 7.50
N GLN A 173 -13.76 -12.89 6.27
CA GLN A 173 -14.48 -13.97 5.58
C GLN A 173 -13.57 -15.18 5.31
N GLN A 174 -12.35 -14.96 4.80
CA GLN A 174 -11.41 -16.06 4.50
C GLN A 174 -10.99 -16.80 5.78
N ILE A 175 -10.74 -16.07 6.87
CA ILE A 175 -10.40 -16.65 8.18
C ILE A 175 -11.58 -17.47 8.72
N SER A 176 -12.80 -16.94 8.63
CA SER A 176 -14.01 -17.64 9.08
C SER A 176 -14.24 -18.94 8.31
N GLN A 177 -14.11 -18.92 6.98
CA GLN A 177 -14.25 -20.12 6.14
C GLN A 177 -13.17 -21.17 6.44
N HIS A 178 -11.95 -20.75 6.78
CA HIS A 178 -10.89 -21.68 7.19
C HIS A 178 -11.17 -22.33 8.54
N ALA A 179 -11.76 -21.57 9.48
CA ALA A 179 -12.16 -22.10 10.78
C ALA A 179 -13.27 -23.15 10.67
N GLU A 180 -14.22 -22.99 9.73
CA GLU A 180 -15.31 -23.95 9.48
C GLU A 180 -14.83 -25.27 8.84
N ARG A 181 -13.67 -25.27 8.18
CA ARG A 181 -13.10 -26.45 7.49
C ARG A 181 -12.21 -27.31 8.40
N LYS A 182 -11.93 -26.86 9.62
CA LYS A 182 -11.15 -27.58 10.63
C LYS A 182 -12.07 -28.34 11.58
#